data_AF-A0A5J4PLC4-F1
#
_entry.id   AF-A0A5J4PLC4-F1
#
_cell.length_a   1.000
_cell.length_b   1.000
_cell.length_c   1.000
_cell.angle_alpha   90.00
_cell.angle_beta   90.00
_cell.angle_gamma   90.00
#
_symmetry.space_group_name_H-M   'P 1'
#
loop_
_entity.id
_entity.type
_entity.pdbx_description
1 polymer ?
#
loop_
_entity_poly.entity_id
_entity_poly.type
_entity_poly.pdbx_seq_one_letter_code
_entity_poly.pdbx_strand_id
1 'polypeptide(L)' 'GTKIIHTDKKGCSTVVFNPIISEGIVRFGGFFEDHSDLSFIIGIADSSAVFGSNQDPWSGENDNKTVCYLS' A
#
# COMPACT_ATOMS: atom_id res chain seq x y z
N GLY A 1 4.81 -15.08 8.04
CA GLY A 1 4.68 -13.87 7.19
C GLY A 1 3.71 -12.92 7.83
N THR A 2 3.79 -11.63 7.53
CA THR A 2 2.84 -10.62 8.00
C THR A 2 1.48 -10.86 7.34
N LYS A 3 0.40 -10.98 8.12
CA LYS A 3 -0.98 -11.02 7.63
C LYS A 3 -1.66 -9.70 7.95
N ILE A 4 -2.30 -9.11 6.95
CA ILE A 4 -3.06 -7.87 7.10
C ILE A 4 -4.52 -8.23 6.94
N ILE A 5 -5.36 -7.80 7.89
CA ILE A 5 -6.78 -8.10 7.93
C ILE A 5 -7.53 -6.79 7.73
N HIS A 6 -8.23 -6.67 6.61
CA HIS A 6 -9.16 -5.56 6.38
C HIS A 6 -10.42 -5.80 7.21
N THR A 7 -10.89 -4.78 7.92
CA THR A 7 -12.13 -4.87 8.72
C THR A 7 -13.37 -4.70 7.83
N ASP A 8 -14.56 -4.85 8.38
CA ASP A 8 -15.84 -4.70 7.68
C ASP A 8 -16.19 -3.24 7.32
N LYS A 9 -15.39 -2.28 7.78
CA LYS A 9 -15.56 -0.87 7.45
C LYS A 9 -15.12 -0.60 6.02
N LYS A 10 -16.06 -0.18 5.18
CA LYS A 10 -15.77 0.28 3.83
C LYS A 10 -14.90 1.53 3.85
N GLY A 11 -13.80 1.51 3.08
CA GLY A 11 -12.93 2.66 2.89
C GLY A 11 -11.59 2.27 2.27
N CYS A 12 -10.87 3.25 1.72
CA CYS A 12 -9.54 3.02 1.19
C CYS A 12 -8.54 2.83 2.35
N SER A 13 -7.70 1.81 2.26
CA SER A 13 -6.68 1.51 3.28
C SER A 13 -5.34 1.31 2.62
N THR A 14 -4.34 2.09 3.06
CA THR A 14 -2.96 1.98 2.60
C THR A 14 -2.07 1.58 3.78
N VAL A 15 -1.21 0.59 3.55
CA VAL A 15 -0.28 0.06 4.56
C VAL A 15 1.13 0.06 3.97
N VAL A 16 2.10 0.45 4.78
CA VAL A 16 3.52 0.44 4.41
C VAL A 16 4.27 -0.66 5.14
N PHE A 17 5.22 -1.25 4.44
CA PHE A 17 6.14 -2.24 5.01
C PHE A 17 7.49 -1.60 5.28
N ASN A 18 8.09 -1.93 6.41
CA ASN A 18 9.49 -1.63 6.75
C ASN A 18 10.25 -2.97 6.67
N PRO A 19 11.09 -3.18 5.65
CA PRO A 19 12.34 -2.44 5.51
C PRO A 19 12.28 -1.31 4.49
N ILE A 20 12.87 -0.16 4.84
CA ILE A 20 13.21 0.90 3.89
C ILE A 20 14.19 0.34 2.86
N ILE A 21 13.87 0.51 1.58
CA ILE A 21 14.75 0.13 0.48
C ILE A 21 15.70 1.30 0.22
N SER A 22 16.93 1.22 0.72
CA SER A 22 17.94 2.27 0.53
C SER A 22 18.84 2.04 -0.69
N GLU A 23 19.07 0.78 -1.06
CA GLU A 23 19.94 0.40 -2.19
C GLU A 23 19.58 -1.01 -2.74
N GLY A 24 20.00 -1.29 -3.97
CA GLY A 24 19.86 -2.60 -4.60
C GLY A 24 18.47 -2.88 -5.20
N ILE A 25 18.16 -4.17 -5.38
CA ILE A 25 16.90 -4.66 -5.97
C ILE A 25 16.20 -5.55 -4.95
N VAL A 26 14.96 -5.20 -4.60
CA VAL A 26 14.15 -5.95 -3.64
C VAL A 26 12.98 -6.61 -4.36
N ARG A 27 12.65 -7.84 -3.92
CA ARG A 27 11.46 -8.57 -4.36
C ARG A 27 10.58 -8.85 -3.15
N PHE A 28 9.31 -8.51 -3.26
CA PHE A 28 8.29 -8.86 -2.29
C PHE A 28 7.15 -9.55 -3.03
N GLY A 29 6.48 -10.46 -2.33
CA GLY A 29 5.40 -11.26 -2.90
C GLY A 29 4.39 -11.61 -1.82
N GLY A 30 3.18 -11.95 -2.27
CA GLY A 30 2.06 -12.29 -1.42
C GLY A 30 0.86 -12.66 -2.27
N PHE A 31 -0.27 -12.87 -1.61
CA PHE A 31 -1.54 -13.15 -2.25
C PHE A 31 -2.65 -12.46 -1.46
N PHE A 32 -3.71 -12.08 -2.15
CA PHE A 32 -4.93 -11.57 -1.53
C PHE A 32 -5.89 -12.75 -1.35
N GLU A 33 -6.26 -13.05 -0.10
CA GLU A 33 -7.30 -14.03 0.23
C GLU A 33 -8.69 -13.37 0.07
N ASP A 34 -9.66 -14.11 -0.46
CA ASP A 34 -11.07 -13.69 -0.56
C ASP A 34 -11.29 -12.31 -1.24
N HIS A 35 -10.47 -12.02 -2.25
CA HIS A 35 -10.48 -10.77 -2.99
C HIS A 35 -11.25 -10.93 -4.31
N SER A 36 -12.59 -10.89 -4.23
CA SER A 36 -13.43 -11.30 -5.35
C SER A 36 -13.49 -10.28 -6.50
N ASP A 37 -13.47 -8.96 -6.25
CA ASP A 37 -13.87 -7.97 -7.28
C ASP A 37 -13.28 -6.56 -7.12
N LEU A 38 -12.22 -6.36 -6.34
CA LEU A 38 -11.65 -5.01 -6.15
C LEU A 38 -10.33 -4.84 -6.89
N SER A 39 -10.15 -3.67 -7.49
CA SER A 39 -8.83 -3.23 -7.92
C SER A 39 -7.97 -3.07 -6.67
N PHE A 40 -6.76 -3.62 -6.69
CA PHE A 40 -5.76 -3.39 -5.65
C PHE A 40 -4.60 -2.58 -6.22
N ILE A 41 -3.92 -1.86 -5.33
CA ILE A 41 -2.77 -1.04 -5.67
C ILE A 41 -1.56 -1.58 -4.94
N ILE A 42 -0.46 -1.70 -5.68
CA ILE A 42 0.86 -2.01 -5.13
C ILE A 42 1.84 -0.94 -5.57
N GLY A 43 2.75 -0.54 -4.70
CA GLY A 43 3.60 0.61 -4.97
C GLY A 43 4.78 0.75 -4.03
N ILE A 44 5.54 1.82 -4.26
CA ILE A 44 6.65 2.26 -3.40
C ILE A 44 6.29 3.65 -2.89
N ALA A 45 6.51 3.86 -1.59
CA ALA A 45 6.33 5.14 -0.95
C ALA A 45 7.68 5.67 -0.45
N ASP A 46 7.86 6.99 -0.52
CA ASP A 46 8.95 7.66 0.16
C ASP A 46 8.85 7.44 1.67
N SER A 47 10.01 7.38 2.35
CA SER A 47 10.08 7.13 3.79
C SER A 47 9.36 8.18 4.65
N SER A 48 9.09 9.38 4.11
CA SER A 48 8.35 10.46 4.77
C SER A 48 6.84 10.44 4.51
N ALA A 49 6.32 9.50 3.72
CA ALA A 49 4.89 9.40 3.45
C ALA A 49 4.11 8.99 4.70
N VAL A 50 2.98 9.67 4.95
CA VAL A 50 2.09 9.38 6.08
C VAL A 50 0.70 9.08 5.53
N PHE A 51 0.17 7.90 5.82
CA PHE A 51 -1.12 7.45 5.32
C PHE A 51 -2.19 7.55 6.41
N GLY A 52 -3.26 8.28 6.10
CA GLY A 52 -4.43 8.40 6.96
C GLY A 52 -5.46 7.29 6.74
N SER A 53 -6.43 7.20 7.65
CA SER A 53 -7.59 6.33 7.48
C SER A 53 -8.49 6.80 6.34
N ASN A 54 -9.00 5.88 5.52
CA ASN A 54 -9.92 6.18 4.42
C ASN A 54 -9.32 7.17 3.41
N GLN A 55 -8.04 6.98 3.08
CA GLN A 55 -7.30 7.77 2.10
C GLN A 55 -6.60 6.84 1.11
N ASP A 56 -6.61 7.23 -0.16
CA ASP A 56 -5.84 6.54 -1.19
C ASP A 56 -4.33 6.82 -1.03
N PRO A 57 -3.46 5.98 -1.61
CA PRO A 57 -2.02 6.18 -1.52
C PRO A 57 -1.53 7.55 -1.99
N TRP A 58 -2.22 8.17 -2.96
CA TRP A 58 -1.89 9.49 -3.52
C TRP A 58 -2.63 10.66 -2.85
N SER A 59 -3.46 10.40 -1.84
CA SER A 59 -4.24 11.47 -1.20
C SER A 59 -3.36 12.46 -0.43
N GLY A 60 -3.77 13.73 -0.38
CA GLY A 60 -3.08 14.79 0.35
C GLY A 60 -1.70 15.11 -0.24
N GLU A 61 -0.67 15.13 0.59
CA GLU A 61 0.72 15.41 0.17
C GLU A 61 1.44 14.19 -0.44
N ASN A 62 0.77 13.04 -0.55
CA ASN A 62 1.41 11.79 -0.98
C ASN A 62 1.41 11.56 -2.49
N ASP A 63 0.75 12.42 -3.27
CA ASP A 63 0.72 12.36 -4.74
C ASP A 63 2.14 12.32 -5.35
N ASN A 64 3.06 13.11 -4.80
CA ASN A 64 4.48 13.14 -5.21
C ASN A 64 5.39 12.25 -4.37
N LYS A 65 4.85 11.50 -3.40
CA LYS A 65 5.61 10.62 -2.49
C LYS A 65 5.37 9.15 -2.77
N THR A 66 4.53 8.81 -3.75
CA THR A 66 4.19 7.43 -4.05
C THR A 66 4.27 7.15 -5.55
N VAL A 67 4.65 5.92 -5.89
CA VAL A 67 4.51 5.36 -7.24
C VAL A 67 3.63 4.13 -7.11
N CYS A 68 2.47 4.15 -7.77
CA CYS A 68 1.41 3.16 -7.60
C CYS A 68 1.12 2.45 -8.93
N TYR A 69 0.98 1.13 -8.87
CA TYR A 69 0.54 0.28 -9.97
C TYR A 69 -0.81 -0.33 -9.61
N LEU A 70 -1.82 -0.04 -10.44
CA LEU A 70 -3.18 -0.55 -10.32
C LEU A 70 -3.30 -1.90 -11.04
N SER A 71 -3.99 -2.85 -10.42
CA SER A 71 -4.41 -4.11 -11.04
C SER A 71 -5.92 -4.17 -11.30
#